data_AF-A0A3B4AGN9-F1
#
_entry.id   AF-A0A3B4AGN9-F1
#
_cell.length_a   1.000
_cell.length_b   1.000
_cell.length_c   1.000
_cell.angle_alpha   90.00
_cell.angle_beta   90.00
_cell.angle_gamma   90.00
#
_symmetry.space_group_name_H-M   'P 1'
#
loop_
_entity.id
_entity.type
_entity.pdbx_description
1 polymer ?
#
loop_
_entity_poly.entity_id
_entity_poly.type
_entity_poly.pdbx_seq_one_letter_code
_entity_poly.pdbx_strand_id
1 'polypeptide(L)'
;SCNRRNLKWFVCFFVLSLTPKSPEHVEVLRNISTQFETSLWQPVSSEFIKAESAVHLFVPVNSSERVREKLRTHGITHEVLLANAEELVEMQTRNDSSDPRSSSTFYERYHSLEDIYLWINRTSQDNSASVKVLLLGSSYEKRPIYALKNRMWRKNRSVSQNGRCVGVDLNRNFDANWCTEGASSSPCSEIYCGRFPESEPESQAVSNFLRTQKDLVQIYISIHSYSQMLLFPYSCTTEQAPDHQELLEMVKEAAQRIRRHYRNNYKYGAGAETIYLAPGGSDDWAYNLGIKYSFTFELQDTGRYGFLLPPSHISKACNEALLAVKTIALKVLQNRAKIGPNQN
;
A
#
# COMPACT_ATOMS: atom_id res chain seq x y z
N SER A 1 21.93 1.90 22.57
CA SER A 1 23.18 1.69 21.82
C SER A 1 22.95 0.56 20.82
N CYS A 2 23.15 0.80 19.53
CA CYS A 2 23.04 -0.23 18.49
C CYS A 2 24.32 -1.09 18.52
N ASN A 3 24.19 -2.41 18.68
CA ASN A 3 25.31 -3.32 18.84
C ASN A 3 25.82 -3.77 17.46
N ARG A 4 27.01 -3.30 17.06
CA ARG A 4 27.61 -3.49 15.71
C ARG A 4 27.97 -4.95 15.34
N ARG A 5 27.57 -5.96 16.10
CA ARG A 5 28.14 -7.31 15.99
C ARG A 5 27.45 -8.27 15.01
N ASN A 6 26.27 -7.96 14.48
CA ASN A 6 25.60 -8.83 13.51
C ASN A 6 25.47 -8.19 12.12
N LEU A 7 26.31 -8.66 11.20
CA LEU A 7 26.42 -8.29 9.78
C LEU A 7 25.25 -8.82 8.91
N LYS A 8 24.00 -8.73 9.36
CA LYS A 8 22.84 -8.87 8.47
C LYS A 8 22.35 -7.48 8.11
N TRP A 9 22.80 -6.99 6.96
CA TRP A 9 22.44 -5.72 6.32
C TRP A 9 21.05 -5.15 6.74
N PHE A 10 21.04 -3.88 7.17
CA PHE A 10 19.91 -3.07 7.64
C PHE A 10 19.36 -3.39 9.04
N VAL A 11 19.99 -2.87 10.11
CA VAL A 11 19.47 -3.16 11.47
C VAL A 11 19.29 -1.94 12.38
N CYS A 12 19.83 -0.77 12.04
CA CYS A 12 19.66 0.40 12.91
C CYS A 12 19.25 1.64 12.11
N PHE A 13 17.98 2.03 12.26
CA PHE A 13 17.38 3.22 11.68
C PHE A 13 16.29 3.79 12.58
N PHE A 14 15.91 5.03 12.32
CA PHE A 14 14.81 5.73 12.96
C PHE A 14 13.74 6.07 11.92
N VAL A 15 12.51 6.24 12.38
CA VAL A 15 11.47 6.92 11.61
C VAL A 15 11.09 8.19 12.36
N LEU A 16 11.23 9.33 11.68
CA LEU A 16 10.87 10.65 12.21
C LEU A 16 9.53 11.09 11.65
N SER A 17 8.68 11.68 12.49
CA SER A 17 7.53 12.47 12.06
C SER A 17 7.89 13.95 12.09
N LEU A 18 7.68 14.62 10.96
CA LEU A 18 8.04 16.00 10.71
C LEU A 18 6.79 16.73 10.19
N THR A 19 6.61 17.99 10.58
CA THR A 19 5.56 18.85 10.01
C THR A 19 6.20 20.16 9.55
N PRO A 20 6.48 20.32 8.24
CA PRO A 20 7.01 21.58 7.72
C PRO A 20 5.96 22.68 7.87
N LYS A 21 6.38 23.86 8.34
CA LYS A 21 5.48 24.99 8.63
C LYS A 21 5.59 26.14 7.63
N SER A 22 6.57 26.07 6.73
CA SER A 22 6.87 27.11 5.76
C SER A 22 7.33 26.49 4.44
N PRO A 23 7.26 27.23 3.32
CA PRO A 23 7.84 26.80 2.05
C PRO A 23 9.33 26.46 2.14
N GLU A 24 10.07 27.17 3.00
CA GLU A 24 11.49 26.89 3.26
C GLU A 24 11.66 25.51 3.93
N HIS A 25 10.85 25.18 4.95
CA HIS A 25 10.90 23.86 5.58
C HIS A 25 10.59 22.75 4.56
N VAL A 26 9.64 22.98 3.65
CA VAL A 26 9.30 22.03 2.58
C VAL A 26 10.53 21.75 1.72
N GLU A 27 11.26 22.78 1.29
CA GLU A 27 12.44 22.61 0.45
C GLU A 27 13.60 21.91 1.17
N VAL A 28 13.80 22.22 2.45
CA VAL A 28 14.79 21.54 3.30
C VAL A 28 14.47 20.06 3.42
N LEU A 29 13.20 19.71 3.67
CA LEU A 29 12.77 18.31 3.78
C LEU A 29 12.86 17.57 2.45
N ARG A 30 12.53 18.20 1.32
CA ARG A 30 12.74 17.63 -0.02
C ARG A 30 14.20 17.25 -0.24
N ASN A 31 15.10 18.17 0.06
CA ASN A 31 16.54 17.95 -0.06
C ASN A 31 17.04 16.84 0.88
N ILE A 32 16.58 16.82 2.14
CA ILE A 32 16.94 15.73 3.06
C ILE A 32 16.46 14.38 2.51
N SER A 33 15.22 14.31 2.01
CA SER A 33 14.58 13.06 1.57
C SER A 33 15.21 12.39 0.35
N THR A 34 15.98 13.14 -0.44
CA THR A 34 16.71 12.64 -1.61
C THR A 34 18.20 12.45 -1.33
N GLN A 35 18.65 12.79 -0.12
CA GLN A 35 20.02 12.68 0.33
C GLN A 35 20.15 11.71 1.51
N PHE A 36 21.40 11.46 1.90
CA PHE A 36 21.74 10.78 3.15
C PHE A 36 21.17 9.37 3.32
N GLU A 37 20.88 8.69 2.20
CA GLU A 37 20.28 7.35 2.16
C GLU A 37 18.92 7.27 2.89
N THR A 38 18.23 8.41 3.02
CA THR A 38 16.90 8.45 3.62
C THR A 38 15.84 7.95 2.64
N SER A 39 14.67 7.61 3.18
CA SER A 39 13.53 7.17 2.38
C SER A 39 12.24 7.72 2.97
N LEU A 40 11.30 8.14 2.12
CA LEU A 40 10.01 8.64 2.58
C LEU A 40 9.04 7.48 2.76
N TRP A 41 8.41 7.44 3.94
CA TRP A 41 7.27 6.56 4.17
C TRP A 41 5.94 7.26 3.86
N GLN A 42 5.88 8.57 4.10
CA GLN A 42 4.73 9.41 3.77
C GLN A 42 5.21 10.86 3.61
N PRO A 43 4.83 11.58 2.55
CA PRO A 43 4.23 11.05 1.32
C PRO A 43 5.20 10.15 0.54
N VAL A 44 4.76 9.50 -0.53
CA VAL A 44 5.59 8.54 -1.29
C VAL A 44 6.76 9.18 -2.07
N SER A 45 6.67 10.48 -2.35
CA SER A 45 7.69 11.26 -3.08
C SER A 45 7.85 12.64 -2.46
N SER A 46 9.06 13.19 -2.57
CA SER A 46 9.41 14.51 -2.05
C SER A 46 8.60 15.64 -2.71
N GLU A 47 8.16 15.44 -3.94
CA GLU A 47 7.30 16.35 -4.70
C GLU A 47 5.98 16.65 -3.96
N PHE A 48 5.44 15.67 -3.23
CA PHE A 48 4.18 15.80 -2.49
C PHE A 48 4.34 16.32 -1.07
N ILE A 49 5.54 16.71 -0.63
CA ILE A 49 5.72 17.36 0.66
C ILE A 49 5.04 18.74 0.60
N LYS A 50 4.10 18.96 1.52
CA LYS A 50 3.32 20.20 1.66
C LYS A 50 3.45 20.75 3.08
N ALA A 51 3.35 22.06 3.22
CA ALA A 51 3.27 22.69 4.54
C ALA A 51 2.06 22.14 5.33
N GLU A 52 2.19 22.09 6.65
CA GLU A 52 1.19 21.59 7.61
C GLU A 52 0.77 20.11 7.40
N SER A 53 1.48 19.38 6.55
CA SER A 53 1.24 17.95 6.30
C SER A 53 2.34 17.10 6.92
N ALA A 54 1.97 16.00 7.57
CA ALA A 54 2.93 15.09 8.19
C ALA A 54 3.84 14.44 7.14
N VAL A 55 5.15 14.42 7.44
CA VAL A 55 6.19 13.75 6.68
C VAL A 55 6.83 12.69 7.57
N HIS A 56 6.73 11.43 7.17
CA HIS A 56 7.37 10.31 7.85
C HIS A 56 8.64 9.91 7.10
N LEU A 57 9.78 10.14 7.72
CA LEU A 57 11.10 9.96 7.10
C LEU A 57 11.85 8.82 7.79
N PHE A 58 12.20 7.79 7.02
CA PHE A 58 13.18 6.78 7.40
C PHE A 58 14.58 7.40 7.34
N VAL A 59 15.31 7.27 8.45
CA VAL A 59 16.66 7.81 8.60
C VAL A 59 17.60 6.71 9.07
N PRO A 60 18.55 6.29 8.23
CA PRO A 60 19.64 5.40 8.63
C PRO A 60 20.44 5.94 9.82
N VAL A 61 20.94 5.04 10.69
CA VAL A 61 21.77 5.48 11.84
C VAL A 61 23.07 6.17 11.41
N ASN A 62 23.69 5.74 10.30
CA ASN A 62 24.92 6.36 9.77
C ASN A 62 24.75 7.84 9.41
N SER A 63 23.54 8.26 9.01
CA SER A 63 23.23 9.63 8.62
C SER A 63 22.42 10.41 9.65
N SER A 64 21.99 9.76 10.73
CA SER A 64 21.09 10.33 11.74
C SER A 64 21.55 11.65 12.34
N GLU A 65 22.82 11.78 12.73
CA GLU A 65 23.37 13.03 13.27
C GLU A 65 23.34 14.18 12.25
N ARG A 66 23.69 13.89 10.99
CA ARG A 66 23.68 14.89 9.91
C ARG A 66 22.27 15.38 9.60
N VAL A 67 21.29 14.46 9.60
CA VAL A 67 19.89 14.80 9.40
C VAL A 67 19.37 15.63 10.57
N ARG A 68 19.60 15.21 11.82
CA ARG A 68 19.18 15.95 13.02
C ARG A 68 19.79 17.34 13.09
N GLU A 69 21.06 17.49 12.73
CA GLU A 69 21.71 18.78 12.67
C GLU A 69 21.04 19.69 11.63
N LYS A 70 20.80 19.19 10.42
CA LYS A 70 20.15 19.97 9.36
C LYS A 70 18.73 20.40 9.75
N LEU A 71 17.98 19.53 10.43
CA LEU A 71 16.66 19.86 10.98
C LEU A 71 16.76 20.97 12.06
N ARG A 72 17.73 20.85 12.97
CA ARG A 72 17.97 21.81 14.05
C ARG A 72 18.36 23.19 13.51
N THR A 73 19.27 23.25 12.53
CA THR A 73 19.73 24.50 11.92
C THR A 73 18.58 25.30 11.29
N HIS A 74 17.58 24.62 10.73
CA HIS A 74 16.43 25.24 10.09
C HIS A 74 15.19 25.30 11.01
N GLY A 75 15.35 25.02 12.31
CA GLY A 75 14.24 25.11 13.27
C GLY A 75 13.09 24.12 13.01
N ILE A 76 13.34 23.02 12.30
CA ILE A 76 12.33 22.00 11.99
C ILE A 76 12.23 21.04 13.18
N THR A 77 11.10 21.09 13.87
CA THR A 77 10.77 20.17 14.97
C THR A 77 10.38 18.79 14.44
N HIS A 78 10.73 17.74 15.17
CA HIS A 78 10.43 16.35 14.83
C HIS A 78 10.07 15.51 16.05
N GLU A 79 9.26 14.48 15.83
CA GLU A 79 8.99 13.39 16.77
C GLU A 79 9.68 12.11 16.30
N VAL A 80 10.19 11.30 17.23
CA VAL A 80 10.73 9.98 16.90
C VAL A 80 9.60 8.95 17.00
N LEU A 81 9.06 8.52 15.86
CA LEU A 81 8.00 7.51 15.80
C LEU A 81 8.55 6.13 16.20
N LEU A 82 9.71 5.78 15.64
CA LEU A 82 10.40 4.52 15.90
C LEU A 82 11.83 4.80 16.34
N ALA A 83 12.09 4.58 17.63
CA ALA A 83 13.41 4.76 18.24
C ALA A 83 14.35 3.57 17.99
N ASN A 84 13.80 2.35 17.86
CA ASN A 84 14.53 1.17 17.46
C ASN A 84 13.63 0.27 16.60
N ALA A 85 13.84 0.29 15.29
CA ALA A 85 13.09 -0.55 14.38
C ALA A 85 13.55 -2.01 14.35
N GLU A 86 14.72 -2.34 14.91
CA GLU A 86 15.30 -3.71 14.93
C GLU A 86 14.33 -4.71 15.54
N GLU A 87 13.78 -4.40 16.72
CA GLU A 87 12.89 -5.30 17.44
C GLU A 87 11.61 -5.58 16.63
N LEU A 88 11.04 -4.55 15.99
CA LEU A 88 9.90 -4.70 15.08
C LEU A 88 10.27 -5.49 13.82
N VAL A 89 11.52 -5.32 13.35
CA VAL A 89 12.10 -6.12 12.27
C VAL A 89 12.07 -7.60 12.61
N GLU A 90 12.65 -7.94 13.76
CA GLU A 90 12.70 -9.29 14.27
C GLU A 90 11.31 -9.88 14.52
N MET A 91 10.40 -9.15 15.18
CA MET A 91 9.04 -9.64 15.47
C MET A 91 8.28 -10.10 14.22
N GLN A 92 8.49 -9.44 13.09
CA GLN A 92 7.83 -9.80 11.82
C GLN A 92 8.63 -10.80 10.97
N THR A 93 9.91 -11.08 11.26
CA THR A 93 10.73 -12.07 10.52
C THR A 93 11.02 -13.35 11.32
N ARG A 94 10.54 -13.44 12.57
CA ARG A 94 10.70 -14.63 13.41
C ARG A 94 10.16 -15.86 12.69
N ASN A 95 11.07 -16.78 12.43
CA ASN A 95 10.79 -18.02 11.71
C ASN A 95 10.40 -19.12 12.72
N ASP A 96 9.20 -19.02 13.28
CA ASP A 96 8.62 -20.09 14.11
C ASP A 96 8.19 -21.24 13.21
N SER A 97 9.16 -22.10 12.89
CA SER A 97 9.09 -23.23 11.96
C SER A 97 8.43 -24.48 12.57
N SER A 98 7.57 -24.31 13.57
CA SER A 98 6.66 -25.38 14.03
C SER A 98 5.39 -25.38 13.18
N ASP A 99 4.77 -26.55 12.99
CA ASP A 99 3.67 -26.81 12.05
C ASP A 99 2.65 -25.65 11.97
N PRO A 100 2.52 -24.99 10.78
CA PRO A 100 1.81 -23.72 10.60
C PRO A 100 0.31 -23.75 10.90
N ARG A 101 -0.32 -24.90 11.18
CA ARG A 101 -1.72 -24.94 11.64
C ARG A 101 -1.91 -25.52 13.04
N SER A 102 -0.84 -25.89 13.73
CA SER A 102 -0.96 -26.43 15.09
C SER A 102 -1.23 -25.34 16.15
N SER A 103 -1.01 -24.07 15.83
CA SER A 103 -1.31 -22.95 16.72
C SER A 103 -2.42 -22.05 16.17
N SER A 104 -3.29 -21.59 17.08
CA SER A 104 -4.28 -20.53 16.82
C SER A 104 -3.67 -19.20 16.36
N THR A 105 -2.34 -19.10 16.30
CA THR A 105 -1.59 -17.86 16.05
C THR A 105 -1.09 -17.70 14.61
N PHE A 106 -1.37 -18.64 13.71
CA PHE A 106 -0.92 -18.55 12.31
C PHE A 106 -1.40 -17.26 11.63
N TYR A 107 -2.67 -16.88 11.80
CA TYR A 107 -3.22 -15.65 11.21
C TYR A 107 -2.80 -14.38 11.95
N GLU A 108 -2.00 -14.50 13.01
CA GLU A 108 -1.55 -13.40 13.88
C GLU A 108 -0.06 -13.10 13.73
N ARG A 109 0.59 -13.62 12.68
CA ARG A 109 1.99 -13.34 12.33
C ARG A 109 2.18 -13.04 10.85
N TYR A 110 3.31 -12.43 10.52
CA TYR A 110 3.76 -12.30 9.14
C TYR A 110 4.42 -13.60 8.68
N HIS A 111 4.29 -13.91 7.39
CA HIS A 111 4.76 -15.16 6.79
C HIS A 111 5.74 -14.89 5.66
N SER A 112 6.65 -15.83 5.44
CA SER A 112 7.48 -15.81 4.24
C SER A 112 6.62 -16.10 2.99
N LEU A 113 7.17 -15.82 1.81
CA LEU A 113 6.50 -16.16 0.55
C LEU A 113 6.24 -17.67 0.42
N GLU A 114 7.21 -18.48 0.84
CA GLU A 114 7.10 -19.93 0.79
C GLU A 114 5.96 -20.43 1.68
N ASP A 115 5.84 -19.90 2.89
CA ASP A 115 4.74 -20.20 3.80
C ASP A 115 3.38 -19.85 3.19
N ILE A 116 3.29 -18.71 2.49
CA ILE A 116 2.06 -18.27 1.82
C ILE A 116 1.71 -19.24 0.67
N TYR A 117 2.67 -19.64 -0.17
CA TYR A 117 2.42 -20.62 -1.23
C TYR A 117 2.00 -21.98 -0.68
N LEU A 118 2.64 -22.44 0.40
CA LEU A 118 2.23 -23.67 1.09
C LEU A 118 0.81 -23.55 1.64
N TRP A 119 0.46 -22.41 2.25
CA TRP A 119 -0.87 -22.14 2.76
C TRP A 119 -1.93 -22.13 1.64
N ILE A 120 -1.65 -21.51 0.48
CA ILE A 120 -2.56 -21.47 -0.67
C ILE A 120 -2.86 -22.89 -1.16
N ASN A 121 -1.81 -23.69 -1.39
CA ASN A 121 -1.96 -25.05 -1.90
C ASN A 121 -2.78 -25.91 -0.93
N ARG A 122 -2.43 -25.91 0.36
CA ARG A 122 -3.16 -26.67 1.38
C ARG A 122 -4.61 -26.21 1.53
N THR A 123 -4.86 -24.90 1.61
CA THR A 123 -6.23 -24.37 1.76
C THR A 123 -7.13 -24.75 0.59
N SER A 124 -6.59 -24.77 -0.63
CA SER A 124 -7.32 -25.25 -1.81
C SER A 124 -7.62 -26.75 -1.75
N GLN A 125 -6.74 -27.56 -1.16
CA GLN A 125 -6.96 -29.00 -0.99
C GLN A 125 -8.04 -29.26 0.07
N ASP A 126 -7.93 -28.61 1.23
CA ASP A 126 -8.84 -28.82 2.36
C ASP A 126 -10.24 -28.27 2.10
N ASN A 127 -10.35 -27.21 1.30
CA ASN A 127 -11.61 -26.52 1.00
C ASN A 127 -11.92 -26.56 -0.50
N SER A 128 -11.60 -27.67 -1.17
CA SER A 128 -11.72 -27.82 -2.63
C SER A 128 -13.13 -27.57 -3.19
N ALA A 129 -14.18 -27.69 -2.37
CA ALA A 129 -15.55 -27.35 -2.73
C ALA A 129 -15.82 -25.84 -2.82
N SER A 130 -14.99 -25.00 -2.18
CA SER A 130 -15.22 -23.55 -2.07
C SER A 130 -14.05 -22.69 -2.53
N VAL A 131 -12.85 -23.29 -2.66
CA VAL A 131 -11.61 -22.58 -3.01
C VAL A 131 -10.99 -23.23 -4.25
N LYS A 132 -10.80 -22.42 -5.29
CA LYS A 132 -10.05 -22.79 -6.50
C LYS A 132 -8.88 -21.84 -6.68
N VAL A 133 -7.68 -22.40 -6.84
CA VAL A 133 -6.47 -21.62 -7.11
C VAL A 133 -6.35 -21.38 -8.62
N LEU A 134 -6.17 -20.12 -9.01
CA LEU A 134 -5.98 -19.70 -10.40
C LEU A 134 -4.58 -19.09 -10.54
N LEU A 135 -3.75 -19.65 -11.42
CA LEU A 135 -2.47 -19.06 -11.79
C LEU A 135 -2.72 -17.95 -12.81
N LEU A 136 -2.49 -16.70 -12.42
CA LEU A 136 -2.72 -15.54 -13.30
C LEU A 136 -1.53 -15.24 -14.23
N GLY A 137 -0.33 -15.65 -13.84
CA GLY A 137 0.89 -15.39 -14.59
C GLY A 137 2.14 -15.66 -13.77
N SER A 138 3.28 -15.14 -14.24
CA SER A 138 4.57 -15.23 -13.56
C SER A 138 5.16 -13.84 -13.38
N SER A 139 5.78 -13.58 -12.23
CA SER A 139 6.50 -12.35 -11.95
C SER A 139 7.72 -12.17 -12.86
N TYR A 140 8.36 -11.00 -12.81
CA TYR A 140 9.62 -10.76 -13.51
C TYR A 140 10.68 -11.81 -13.15
N GLU A 141 10.78 -12.14 -11.85
CA GLU A 141 11.67 -13.17 -11.29
C GLU A 141 11.13 -14.61 -11.47
N LYS A 142 10.15 -14.81 -12.37
CA LYS A 142 9.56 -16.12 -12.73
C LYS A 142 8.89 -16.87 -11.59
N ARG A 143 8.44 -16.16 -10.55
CA ARG A 143 7.63 -16.76 -9.48
C ARG A 143 6.16 -16.77 -9.89
N PRO A 144 5.39 -17.83 -9.57
CA PRO A 144 3.97 -17.84 -9.87
C PRO A 144 3.28 -16.69 -9.11
N ILE A 145 2.44 -15.92 -9.80
CA ILE A 145 1.76 -14.79 -9.17
C ILE A 145 0.64 -15.33 -8.28
N TYR A 146 1.00 -15.50 -7.01
CA TYR A 146 0.09 -15.65 -5.87
C TYR A 146 0.41 -14.64 -4.72
N ALA A 147 1.22 -13.58 -5.00
CA ALA A 147 1.76 -12.46 -4.17
C ALA A 147 3.24 -12.60 -3.66
N LEU A 148 3.98 -11.48 -3.39
CA LEU A 148 5.44 -11.39 -3.04
C LEU A 148 5.75 -10.20 -2.07
N LYS A 149 6.78 -10.25 -1.21
CA LYS A 149 7.28 -9.09 -0.41
C LYS A 149 8.80 -9.10 -0.14
N ASN A 150 9.44 -7.92 -0.28
CA ASN A 150 10.69 -7.53 0.40
C ASN A 150 10.37 -6.37 1.36
N ARG A 151 10.97 -6.34 2.55
CA ARG A 151 10.41 -5.69 3.75
C ARG A 151 10.24 -4.17 3.66
N MET A 152 11.15 -3.48 2.99
CA MET A 152 11.13 -2.01 2.80
C MET A 152 11.09 -1.59 1.33
N TRP A 153 11.00 -2.57 0.43
CA TRP A 153 11.03 -2.34 -1.00
C TRP A 153 9.60 -2.20 -1.53
N ARG A 154 9.32 -1.10 -2.21
CA ARG A 154 7.97 -0.76 -2.70
C ARG A 154 7.68 -1.32 -4.10
N LYS A 155 8.63 -1.12 -5.02
CA LYS A 155 8.47 -1.45 -6.44
C LYS A 155 8.52 -2.96 -6.70
N ASN A 156 8.29 -3.42 -7.92
CA ASN A 156 8.65 -4.81 -8.28
C ASN A 156 10.18 -4.96 -8.44
N ARG A 157 10.65 -6.06 -9.04
CA ARG A 157 12.08 -6.37 -9.19
C ARG A 157 12.57 -6.35 -10.64
N SER A 158 11.82 -5.75 -11.56
CA SER A 158 12.26 -5.60 -12.96
C SER A 158 13.50 -4.70 -13.05
N VAL A 159 14.44 -5.03 -13.92
CA VAL A 159 15.67 -4.24 -14.10
C VAL A 159 15.45 -3.20 -15.19
N SER A 160 15.78 -1.93 -14.91
CA SER A 160 15.68 -0.86 -15.93
C SER A 160 16.62 -1.13 -17.11
N GLN A 161 16.30 -0.62 -18.30
CA GLN A 161 17.11 -0.87 -19.52
C GLN A 161 18.57 -0.44 -19.39
N ASN A 162 18.85 0.59 -18.60
CA ASN A 162 20.21 1.07 -18.33
C ASN A 162 20.91 0.32 -17.17
N GLY A 163 20.24 -0.64 -16.53
CA GLY A 163 20.75 -1.46 -15.43
C GLY A 163 21.00 -0.74 -14.11
N ARG A 164 20.73 0.57 -14.03
CA ARG A 164 21.13 1.40 -12.87
C ARG A 164 20.15 1.32 -11.70
N CYS A 165 18.87 1.08 -11.97
CA CYS A 165 17.81 1.12 -10.98
C CYS A 165 16.88 -0.07 -11.17
N VAL A 166 16.30 -0.53 -10.06
CA VAL A 166 15.45 -1.73 -10.05
C VAL A 166 14.04 -1.30 -9.67
N GLY A 167 13.07 -1.91 -10.33
CA GLY A 167 11.66 -1.89 -9.99
C GLY A 167 10.86 -0.77 -10.65
N VAL A 168 9.60 -1.10 -10.91
CA VAL A 168 8.49 -0.21 -11.28
C VAL A 168 7.46 -0.20 -10.15
N ASP A 169 6.87 0.96 -9.88
CA ASP A 169 5.72 1.07 -8.99
C ASP A 169 4.49 0.48 -9.70
N LEU A 170 4.07 -0.70 -9.27
CA LEU A 170 2.94 -1.41 -9.90
C LEU A 170 1.65 -0.60 -9.83
N ASN A 171 1.46 0.26 -8.82
CA ASN A 171 0.31 1.15 -8.70
C ASN A 171 0.53 2.53 -9.37
N ARG A 172 1.49 2.60 -10.30
CA ARG A 172 1.66 3.66 -11.30
C ARG A 172 1.74 3.10 -12.73
N ASN A 173 1.52 1.80 -12.89
CA ASN A 173 1.78 1.08 -14.14
C ASN A 173 0.51 0.72 -14.91
N PHE A 174 -0.70 0.93 -14.38
CA PHE A 174 -1.94 0.65 -15.13
C PHE A 174 -2.28 1.77 -16.13
N ASP A 175 -3.10 1.47 -17.13
CA ASP A 175 -3.50 2.43 -18.17
C ASP A 175 -4.64 3.36 -17.72
N ALA A 176 -4.38 4.19 -16.71
CA ALA A 176 -5.32 5.17 -16.17
C ALA A 176 -4.65 6.54 -16.05
N ASN A 177 -4.80 7.38 -17.08
CA ASN A 177 -4.09 8.65 -17.23
C ASN A 177 -2.58 8.48 -17.00
N TRP A 178 -1.99 7.44 -17.61
CA TRP A 178 -0.70 6.88 -17.20
C TRP A 178 0.47 7.88 -17.26
N CYS A 179 1.28 7.85 -16.21
CA CYS A 179 2.54 8.59 -16.07
C CYS A 179 2.44 10.13 -16.21
N THR A 180 1.30 10.72 -15.86
CA THR A 180 1.13 12.18 -15.71
C THR A 180 1.58 12.67 -14.33
N GLU A 181 1.23 13.90 -13.94
CA GLU A 181 1.45 14.44 -12.59
C GLU A 181 0.94 13.46 -11.52
N GLY A 182 1.81 13.08 -10.59
CA GLY A 182 1.54 12.02 -9.61
C GLY A 182 2.42 10.76 -9.77
N ALA A 183 3.17 10.67 -10.87
CA ALA A 183 4.10 9.59 -11.21
C ALA A 183 5.43 10.14 -11.75
N SER A 184 6.41 9.26 -11.95
CA SER A 184 7.71 9.64 -12.53
C SER A 184 8.11 8.73 -13.68
N SER A 185 8.71 9.30 -14.72
CA SER A 185 9.37 8.55 -15.80
C SER A 185 10.82 8.17 -15.46
N SER A 186 11.35 8.61 -14.32
CA SER A 186 12.71 8.28 -13.86
C SER A 186 12.77 6.88 -13.23
N PRO A 187 13.58 5.94 -13.75
CA PRO A 187 13.66 4.57 -13.23
C PRO A 187 14.07 4.45 -11.76
N CYS A 188 14.73 5.47 -11.22
CA CYS A 188 15.22 5.50 -9.84
C CYS A 188 14.21 6.09 -8.86
N SER A 189 13.10 6.64 -9.36
CA SER A 189 12.01 7.12 -8.50
C SER A 189 11.25 5.95 -7.87
N GLU A 190 10.77 6.14 -6.65
CA GLU A 190 9.86 5.21 -5.96
C GLU A 190 8.45 5.17 -6.59
N ILE A 191 8.11 6.21 -7.36
CA ILE A 191 6.87 6.30 -8.15
C ILE A 191 7.12 6.13 -9.65
N TYR A 192 8.16 5.37 -10.02
CA TYR A 192 8.47 5.09 -11.42
C TYR A 192 7.31 4.33 -12.10
N CYS A 193 6.75 4.90 -13.16
CA CYS A 193 5.55 4.41 -13.84
C CYS A 193 5.78 3.24 -14.81
N GLY A 194 7.04 2.87 -15.07
CA GLY A 194 7.42 1.86 -16.06
C GLY A 194 7.67 2.45 -17.44
N ARG A 195 7.86 1.58 -18.44
CA ARG A 195 8.22 2.00 -19.81
C ARG A 195 6.99 2.40 -20.64
N PHE A 196 5.87 1.75 -20.37
CA PHE A 196 4.57 1.95 -20.99
C PHE A 196 3.50 1.37 -20.04
N PRO A 197 2.20 1.70 -20.21
CA PRO A 197 1.15 1.11 -19.39
C PRO A 197 1.19 -0.43 -19.47
N GLU A 198 1.13 -1.07 -18.31
CA GLU A 198 1.14 -2.52 -18.13
C GLU A 198 2.41 -3.20 -18.66
N SER A 199 3.53 -2.49 -18.56
CA SER A 199 4.86 -3.01 -18.90
C SER A 199 5.32 -4.14 -17.96
N GLU A 200 4.81 -4.17 -16.74
CA GLU A 200 5.21 -5.17 -15.76
C GLU A 200 4.36 -6.43 -15.88
N PRO A 201 4.98 -7.63 -15.85
CA PRO A 201 4.23 -8.89 -15.98
C PRO A 201 3.23 -9.08 -14.82
N GLU A 202 3.49 -8.51 -13.64
CA GLU A 202 2.56 -8.52 -12.51
C GLU A 202 1.30 -7.70 -12.80
N SER A 203 1.44 -6.46 -13.27
CA SER A 203 0.31 -5.61 -13.64
C SER A 203 -0.46 -6.17 -14.84
N GLN A 204 0.26 -6.68 -15.84
CA GLN A 204 -0.33 -7.31 -17.03
C GLN A 204 -1.15 -8.56 -16.69
N ALA A 205 -0.72 -9.38 -15.72
CA ALA A 205 -1.49 -10.54 -15.29
C ALA A 205 -2.84 -10.14 -14.67
N VAL A 206 -2.84 -9.11 -13.82
CA VAL A 206 -4.07 -8.58 -13.20
C VAL A 206 -4.98 -7.94 -14.25
N SER A 207 -4.42 -7.10 -15.12
CA SER A 207 -5.20 -6.40 -16.13
C SER A 207 -5.82 -7.36 -17.16
N ASN A 208 -5.07 -8.36 -17.62
CA ASN A 208 -5.60 -9.38 -18.52
C ASN A 208 -6.72 -10.20 -17.88
N PHE A 209 -6.55 -10.62 -16.62
CA PHE A 209 -7.61 -11.33 -15.90
C PHE A 209 -8.88 -10.48 -15.83
N LEU A 210 -8.78 -9.23 -15.37
CA LEU A 210 -9.94 -8.36 -15.21
C LEU A 210 -10.60 -8.03 -16.55
N ARG A 211 -9.85 -7.82 -17.64
CA ARG A 211 -10.43 -7.66 -18.98
C ARG A 211 -11.32 -8.84 -19.37
N THR A 212 -10.91 -10.07 -19.06
CA THR A 212 -11.71 -11.26 -19.39
C THR A 212 -12.89 -11.51 -18.43
N GLN A 213 -12.85 -10.94 -17.22
CA GLN A 213 -13.85 -11.19 -16.17
C GLN A 213 -14.69 -9.97 -15.82
N LYS A 214 -14.54 -8.85 -16.52
CA LYS A 214 -15.14 -7.54 -16.16
C LYS A 214 -16.66 -7.60 -15.96
N ASP A 215 -17.36 -8.45 -16.71
CA ASP A 215 -18.82 -8.58 -16.62
C ASP A 215 -19.28 -9.43 -15.41
N LEU A 216 -18.36 -10.24 -14.87
CA LEU A 216 -18.60 -11.07 -13.68
C LEU A 216 -18.12 -10.35 -12.39
N VAL A 217 -17.00 -9.65 -12.46
CA VAL A 217 -16.40 -8.96 -11.32
C VAL A 217 -17.21 -7.71 -10.99
N GLN A 218 -17.90 -7.73 -9.86
CA GLN A 218 -18.73 -6.60 -9.42
C GLN A 218 -17.96 -5.60 -8.55
N ILE A 219 -16.96 -6.07 -7.79
CA ILE A 219 -16.21 -5.26 -6.83
C ILE A 219 -14.72 -5.50 -7.06
N TYR A 220 -13.96 -4.42 -7.17
CA TYR A 220 -12.50 -4.43 -7.15
C TYR A 220 -12.02 -3.76 -5.86
N ILE A 221 -11.13 -4.42 -5.12
CA ILE A 221 -10.54 -3.87 -3.89
C ILE A 221 -9.04 -4.09 -3.93
N SER A 222 -8.27 -3.00 -3.98
CA SER A 222 -6.83 -3.02 -3.75
C SER A 222 -6.52 -2.74 -2.28
N ILE A 223 -5.71 -3.57 -1.63
CA ILE A 223 -5.38 -3.42 -0.21
C ILE A 223 -3.92 -2.98 -0.06
N HIS A 224 -3.74 -1.81 0.55
CA HIS A 224 -2.48 -1.18 0.88
C HIS A 224 -2.40 -0.90 2.40
N SER A 225 -1.26 -0.38 2.82
CA SER A 225 -1.02 0.19 4.15
C SER A 225 0.08 1.24 3.99
N TYR A 226 0.17 2.27 4.81
CA TYR A 226 -0.64 2.58 5.99
C TYR A 226 -1.26 3.97 5.79
N SER A 227 -2.26 4.31 6.62
CA SER A 227 -2.78 5.67 6.88
C SER A 227 -4.20 5.64 7.44
N GLN A 228 -4.85 4.47 7.50
CA GLN A 228 -6.27 4.31 7.79
C GLN A 228 -7.14 5.14 6.84
N MET A 229 -7.15 4.78 5.55
CA MET A 229 -7.97 5.43 4.52
C MET A 229 -8.81 4.42 3.74
N LEU A 230 -10.02 4.83 3.35
CA LEU A 230 -10.89 4.13 2.40
C LEU A 230 -11.13 5.04 1.19
N LEU A 231 -10.48 4.71 0.09
CA LEU A 231 -10.43 5.52 -1.11
C LEU A 231 -11.27 4.90 -2.23
N PHE A 232 -11.75 5.75 -3.13
CA PHE A 232 -12.38 5.36 -4.38
C PHE A 232 -11.91 6.29 -5.51
N PRO A 233 -12.15 5.93 -6.80
CA PRO A 233 -11.78 6.78 -7.93
C PRO A 233 -12.38 8.19 -7.91
N TYR A 234 -11.69 9.20 -8.45
CA TYR A 234 -10.41 9.09 -9.13
C TYR A 234 -9.22 9.43 -8.23
N SER A 235 -8.10 8.76 -8.48
CA SER A 235 -6.77 9.09 -7.97
C SER A 235 -5.93 9.85 -9.00
N CYS A 236 -6.20 9.66 -10.31
CA CYS A 236 -5.43 10.22 -11.41
C CYS A 236 -5.88 11.63 -11.87
N THR A 237 -7.01 12.11 -11.35
CA THR A 237 -7.59 13.43 -11.62
C THR A 237 -8.42 13.90 -10.42
N THR A 238 -8.63 15.20 -10.29
CA THR A 238 -9.55 15.80 -9.30
C THR A 238 -10.99 15.87 -9.80
N GLU A 239 -11.27 15.40 -11.02
CA GLU A 239 -12.63 15.27 -11.50
C GLU A 239 -13.38 14.18 -10.72
N GLN A 240 -14.65 14.43 -10.45
CA GLN A 240 -15.50 13.47 -9.76
C GLN A 240 -15.95 12.36 -10.72
N ALA A 241 -15.90 11.13 -10.26
CA ALA A 241 -16.48 10.00 -10.96
C ALA A 241 -18.01 10.19 -11.14
N PRO A 242 -18.62 9.68 -12.22
CA PRO A 242 -20.08 9.77 -12.42
C PRO A 242 -20.91 9.28 -11.23
N ASP A 243 -20.43 8.23 -10.54
CA ASP A 243 -21.07 7.62 -9.37
C ASP A 243 -20.51 8.13 -8.03
N HIS A 244 -19.83 9.28 -8.00
CA HIS A 244 -19.08 9.78 -6.83
C HIS A 244 -19.89 9.74 -5.52
N GLN A 245 -21.13 10.25 -5.53
CA GLN A 245 -21.95 10.35 -4.33
C GLN A 245 -22.31 8.96 -3.75
N GLU A 246 -22.52 7.96 -4.62
CA GLU A 246 -22.81 6.60 -4.18
C GLU A 246 -21.57 5.95 -3.56
N LEU A 247 -20.42 6.06 -4.23
CA LEU A 247 -19.15 5.54 -3.72
C LEU A 247 -18.76 6.20 -2.39
N LEU A 248 -18.96 7.51 -2.27
CA LEU A 248 -18.70 8.29 -1.06
C LEU A 248 -19.54 7.80 0.14
N GLU A 249 -20.84 7.59 -0.05
CA GLU A 249 -21.70 7.08 1.04
C GLU A 249 -21.32 5.65 1.45
N MET A 250 -20.87 4.82 0.50
CA MET A 250 -20.40 3.46 0.80
C MET A 250 -19.13 3.45 1.67
N VAL A 251 -18.10 4.22 1.30
CA VAL A 251 -16.86 4.29 2.10
C VAL A 251 -17.08 4.98 3.44
N LYS A 252 -17.98 5.97 3.50
CA LYS A 252 -18.39 6.63 4.74
C LYS A 252 -19.09 5.67 5.69
N GLU A 253 -20.04 4.86 5.20
CA GLU A 253 -20.72 3.86 6.04
C GLU A 253 -19.71 2.83 6.58
N ALA A 254 -18.82 2.32 5.72
CA ALA A 254 -17.77 1.39 6.13
C ALA A 254 -16.84 1.99 7.20
N ALA A 255 -16.35 3.22 7.01
CA ALA A 255 -15.50 3.92 7.96
C ALA A 255 -16.22 4.17 9.31
N GLN A 256 -17.50 4.54 9.29
CA GLN A 256 -18.30 4.71 10.50
C GLN A 256 -18.47 3.39 11.26
N ARG A 257 -18.65 2.27 10.56
CA ARG A 257 -18.75 0.95 11.20
C ARG A 257 -17.43 0.53 11.85
N ILE A 258 -16.29 0.77 11.18
CA ILE A 258 -14.97 0.58 11.79
C ILE A 258 -14.83 1.42 13.06
N ARG A 259 -15.15 2.73 13.00
CA ARG A 259 -15.09 3.62 14.17
C ARG A 259 -15.97 3.14 15.33
N ARG A 260 -17.18 2.65 15.04
CA ARG A 260 -18.10 2.15 16.08
C ARG A 260 -17.57 0.91 16.80
N HIS A 261 -16.97 -0.03 16.07
CA HIS A 261 -16.55 -1.33 16.63
C HIS A 261 -15.10 -1.32 17.14
N TYR A 262 -14.18 -0.70 16.41
CA TYR A 262 -12.73 -0.79 16.68
C TYR A 262 -12.10 0.54 17.12
N ARG A 263 -12.90 1.63 17.14
CA ARG A 263 -12.50 2.99 17.55
C ARG A 263 -11.44 3.67 16.68
N ASN A 264 -11.02 3.03 15.59
CA ASN A 264 -10.14 3.63 14.60
C ASN A 264 -10.90 4.58 13.67
N ASN A 265 -10.28 5.70 13.34
CA ASN A 265 -10.85 6.74 12.48
C ASN A 265 -10.23 6.65 11.09
N TYR A 266 -10.97 6.08 10.16
CA TYR A 266 -10.56 6.03 8.77
C TYR A 266 -10.97 7.32 8.05
N LYS A 267 -10.02 7.95 7.36
CA LYS A 267 -10.34 8.98 6.36
C LYS A 267 -10.94 8.31 5.13
N TYR A 268 -11.76 9.03 4.38
CA TYR A 268 -12.40 8.46 3.19
C TYR A 268 -12.73 9.55 2.18
N GLY A 269 -12.79 9.18 0.89
CA GLY A 269 -13.10 10.09 -0.20
C GLY A 269 -12.47 9.63 -1.52
N ALA A 270 -12.59 10.48 -2.55
CA ALA A 270 -11.88 10.28 -3.80
C ALA A 270 -10.37 10.32 -3.56
N GLY A 271 -9.61 9.44 -4.22
CA GLY A 271 -8.17 9.30 -4.02
C GLY A 271 -7.42 10.62 -4.16
N ALA A 272 -7.59 11.32 -5.27
CA ALA A 272 -6.87 12.56 -5.56
C ALA A 272 -7.11 13.65 -4.50
N GLU A 273 -8.36 13.80 -4.05
CA GLU A 273 -8.77 14.80 -3.05
C GLU A 273 -8.32 14.42 -1.63
N THR A 274 -8.34 13.13 -1.30
CA THR A 274 -8.10 12.63 0.07
C THR A 274 -6.62 12.42 0.37
N ILE A 275 -5.85 11.99 -0.64
CA ILE A 275 -4.42 11.68 -0.50
C ILE A 275 -3.54 12.62 -1.34
N TYR A 276 -3.51 12.42 -2.66
CA TYR A 276 -2.75 13.16 -3.67
C TYR A 276 -3.01 12.53 -5.05
N LEU A 277 -2.63 13.23 -6.12
CA LEU A 277 -2.69 12.68 -7.49
C LEU A 277 -1.76 11.48 -7.66
N ALA A 278 -2.30 10.38 -8.19
CA ALA A 278 -1.63 9.10 -8.37
C ALA A 278 -2.14 8.38 -9.65
N PRO A 279 -1.68 8.80 -10.84
CA PRO A 279 -2.05 8.18 -12.11
C PRO A 279 -1.47 6.78 -12.26
N GLY A 280 -2.11 5.96 -13.09
CA GLY A 280 -1.75 4.57 -13.31
C GLY A 280 -2.04 3.64 -12.13
N GLY A 281 -2.94 4.06 -11.24
CA GLY A 281 -3.50 3.23 -10.17
C GLY A 281 -4.44 2.16 -10.71
N SER A 282 -4.41 0.99 -10.07
CA SER A 282 -5.22 -0.17 -10.49
C SER A 282 -6.72 0.01 -10.24
N ASP A 283 -7.10 0.79 -9.23
CA ASP A 283 -8.47 1.12 -8.88
C ASP A 283 -9.15 2.02 -9.92
N ASP A 284 -8.47 3.08 -10.34
CA ASP A 284 -8.93 3.95 -11.43
C ASP A 284 -9.05 3.17 -12.75
N TRP A 285 -8.07 2.30 -13.05
CA TRP A 285 -8.09 1.46 -14.24
C TRP A 285 -9.26 0.46 -14.21
N ALA A 286 -9.49 -0.22 -13.09
CA ALA A 286 -10.60 -1.15 -12.92
C ALA A 286 -11.96 -0.45 -13.06
N TYR A 287 -12.07 0.77 -12.53
CA TYR A 287 -13.26 1.60 -12.67
C TYR A 287 -13.50 2.00 -14.13
N ASN A 288 -12.46 2.47 -14.84
CA ASN A 288 -12.54 2.82 -16.26
C ASN A 288 -12.85 1.61 -17.17
N LEU A 289 -12.50 0.39 -16.75
CA LEU A 289 -12.88 -0.85 -17.42
C LEU A 289 -14.40 -1.17 -17.28
N GLY A 290 -15.09 -0.51 -16.35
CA GLY A 290 -16.52 -0.69 -16.08
C GLY A 290 -16.85 -1.35 -14.73
N ILE A 291 -15.84 -1.64 -13.88
CA ILE A 291 -16.08 -2.18 -12.54
C ILE A 291 -16.40 -1.01 -11.60
N LYS A 292 -17.68 -0.61 -11.57
CA LYS A 292 -18.18 0.56 -10.82
C LYS A 292 -17.70 0.60 -9.36
N TYR A 293 -17.76 -0.52 -8.65
CA TYR A 293 -17.41 -0.59 -7.23
C TYR A 293 -15.91 -0.89 -7.07
N SER A 294 -15.08 0.12 -7.28
CA SER A 294 -13.61 0.04 -7.18
C SER A 294 -13.12 0.83 -5.97
N PHE A 295 -12.31 0.20 -5.11
CA PHE A 295 -11.87 0.80 -3.84
C PHE A 295 -10.40 0.49 -3.53
N THR A 296 -9.75 1.40 -2.82
CA THR A 296 -8.40 1.22 -2.26
C THR A 296 -8.43 1.38 -0.75
N PHE A 297 -7.87 0.42 -0.03
CA PHE A 297 -7.67 0.50 1.41
C PHE A 297 -6.24 0.93 1.73
N GLU A 298 -6.08 1.88 2.64
CA GLU A 298 -4.83 2.07 3.38
C GLU A 298 -5.07 1.61 4.83
N LEU A 299 -4.55 0.45 5.21
CA LEU A 299 -4.79 -0.14 6.52
C LEU A 299 -4.04 0.58 7.66
N GLN A 300 -4.06 -0.02 8.84
CA GLN A 300 -3.36 0.49 10.02
C GLN A 300 -1.84 0.59 9.79
N ASP A 301 -1.16 1.47 10.52
CA ASP A 301 -1.70 2.48 11.44
C ASP A 301 -1.70 3.89 10.81
N THR A 302 -1.57 4.95 11.61
CA THR A 302 -1.45 6.33 11.11
C THR A 302 -0.01 6.85 11.13
N GLY A 303 0.99 5.97 11.26
CA GLY A 303 2.41 6.31 11.18
C GLY A 303 3.26 5.93 12.38
N ARG A 304 2.67 5.55 13.53
CA ARG A 304 3.45 5.14 14.72
C ARG A 304 4.39 3.98 14.39
N TYR A 305 3.85 2.96 13.72
CA TYR A 305 4.58 1.80 13.23
C TYR A 305 4.69 1.80 11.71
N GLY A 306 3.74 2.43 11.01
CA GLY A 306 3.69 2.46 9.55
C GLY A 306 3.79 1.05 8.96
N PHE A 307 4.77 0.83 8.10
CA PHE A 307 5.00 -0.48 7.46
C PHE A 307 5.53 -1.58 8.42
N LEU A 308 5.94 -1.21 9.63
CA LEU A 308 6.47 -2.12 10.66
C LEU A 308 5.42 -2.42 11.75
N LEU A 309 4.15 -2.45 11.38
CA LEU A 309 3.04 -2.78 12.27
C LEU A 309 3.32 -4.09 13.05
N PRO A 310 3.28 -4.10 14.40
CA PRO A 310 3.59 -5.30 15.18
C PRO A 310 2.60 -6.44 14.90
N PRO A 311 3.01 -7.72 14.97
CA PRO A 311 2.13 -8.87 14.76
C PRO A 311 0.84 -8.84 15.61
N SER A 312 0.92 -8.32 16.84
CA SER A 312 -0.23 -8.16 17.74
C SER A 312 -1.38 -7.30 17.20
N HIS A 313 -1.14 -6.51 16.14
CA HIS A 313 -2.16 -5.68 15.51
C HIS A 313 -2.77 -6.32 14.25
N ILE A 314 -2.23 -7.44 13.75
CA ILE A 314 -2.69 -8.09 12.51
C ILE A 314 -4.17 -8.43 12.60
N SER A 315 -4.59 -9.13 13.67
CA SER A 315 -5.98 -9.54 13.86
C SER A 315 -6.94 -8.33 13.85
N LYS A 316 -6.58 -7.24 14.55
CA LYS A 316 -7.39 -6.01 14.55
C LYS A 316 -7.49 -5.40 13.15
N ALA A 317 -6.37 -5.24 12.44
CA ALA A 317 -6.33 -4.66 11.11
C ALA A 317 -7.12 -5.49 10.07
N CYS A 318 -6.98 -6.83 10.11
CA CYS A 318 -7.73 -7.73 9.24
C CYS A 318 -9.24 -7.69 9.53
N ASN A 319 -9.63 -7.66 10.81
CA ASN A 319 -11.03 -7.63 11.20
C ASN A 319 -11.72 -6.28 10.87
N GLU A 320 -10.99 -5.17 10.93
CA GLU A 320 -11.45 -3.86 10.43
C GLU A 320 -11.68 -3.90 8.92
N ALA A 321 -10.70 -4.40 8.15
CA ALA A 321 -10.82 -4.54 6.71
C ALA A 321 -12.00 -5.45 6.33
N LEU A 322 -12.14 -6.60 6.99
CA LEU A 322 -13.23 -7.55 6.76
C LEU A 322 -14.61 -6.93 7.05
N LEU A 323 -14.74 -6.14 8.11
CA LEU A 323 -15.98 -5.42 8.44
C LEU A 323 -16.37 -4.44 7.33
N ALA A 324 -15.40 -3.68 6.81
CA ALA A 324 -15.63 -2.75 5.71
C ALA A 324 -15.98 -3.48 4.40
N VAL A 325 -15.22 -4.52 4.03
CA VAL A 325 -15.49 -5.34 2.84
C VAL A 325 -16.89 -5.95 2.90
N LYS A 326 -17.30 -6.52 4.04
CA LYS A 326 -18.66 -7.04 4.23
C LYS A 326 -19.72 -5.95 4.06
N THR A 327 -19.47 -4.76 4.58
CA THR A 327 -20.40 -3.63 4.47
C THR A 327 -20.59 -3.20 3.02
N ILE A 328 -19.49 -3.05 2.28
CA ILE A 328 -19.48 -2.72 0.86
C ILE A 328 -20.20 -3.82 0.05
N ALA A 329 -19.83 -5.09 0.25
CA ALA A 329 -20.41 -6.21 -0.47
C ALA A 329 -21.93 -6.34 -0.26
N LEU A 330 -22.41 -6.18 0.98
CA LEU A 330 -23.84 -6.20 1.27
C LEU A 330 -24.58 -5.06 0.57
N LYS A 331 -23.98 -3.87 0.50
CA LYS A 331 -24.59 -2.72 -0.19
C LYS A 331 -24.69 -2.96 -1.69
N VAL A 332 -23.65 -3.54 -2.30
CA VAL A 332 -23.67 -3.91 -3.72
C VAL A 332 -24.79 -4.92 -4.00
N LEU A 333 -24.94 -5.95 -3.16
CA LEU A 333 -26.04 -6.92 -3.28
C LEU A 333 -27.42 -6.25 -3.18
N GLN A 334 -27.61 -5.32 -2.25
CA GLN A 334 -28.85 -4.55 -2.11
C GLN A 334 -29.13 -3.67 -3.34
N ASN A 335 -28.11 -3.02 -3.89
CA ASN A 335 -28.28 -2.16 -5.07
C ASN A 335 -28.64 -2.99 -6.31
N ARG A 336 -28.05 -4.19 -6.49
CA ARG A 336 -28.45 -5.09 -7.59
C ARG A 336 -29.89 -5.59 -7.46
N ALA A 337 -30.34 -5.90 -6.24
CA ALA A 337 -31.72 -6.34 -6.01
C ALA A 337 -32.76 -5.27 -6.41
N LYS A 338 -32.39 -3.98 -6.41
CA LYS A 338 -33.26 -2.87 -6.83
C LYS A 338 -33.39 -2.70 -8.34
N ILE A 339 -32.42 -3.17 -9.12
CA ILE A 339 -32.36 -2.95 -10.58
C ILE A 339 -33.21 -3.98 -11.35
N GLY A 340 -33.61 -5.10 -10.71
CA GLY A 340 -34.45 -6.14 -11.32
C GLY A 340 -33.71 -6.96 -12.40
N PRO A 341 -34.17 -8.18 -12.73
CA PRO A 341 -33.44 -9.11 -13.59
C PRO A 341 -33.41 -8.76 -15.09
N ASN A 342 -34.09 -7.70 -15.54
CA ASN A 342 -34.33 -7.42 -16.98
C ASN A 342 -33.51 -6.24 -17.56
N GLN A 343 -32.46 -5.77 -16.89
CA GLN A 343 -31.63 -4.66 -17.39
C GLN A 343 -30.11 -4.88 -17.18
N ASN A 344 -29.59 -6.06 -17.54
CA ASN A 344 -28.15 -6.27 -17.72
C ASN A 344 -27.85 -6.47 -19.20
#